data_AF-A0A1H8DVX7-F1
#
_entry.id   AF-A0A1H8DVX7-F1
#
_cell.length_a   1.000
_cell.length_b   1.000
_cell.length_c   1.000
_cell.angle_alpha   90.00
_cell.angle_beta   90.00
_cell.angle_gamma   90.00
#
_symmetry.space_group_name_H-M   'P 1'
#
loop_
_entity.id
_entity.type
_entity.pdbx_description
1 polymer ?
#
loop_
_entity_poly.entity_id
_entity_poly.type
_entity_poly.pdbx_seq_one_letter_code
_entity_poly.pdbx_strand_id
1 'polypeptide(L)' 'MADNKSNVGQQDRIRVDANDPSEVEYLHRQFAHLKHEQVVEAIKSKGPLRADVVKYLETLNKR' A
#
# COMPACT_ATOMS: atom_id res chain seq x y z
N MET A 1 1.77 -31.35 -19.05
CA MET A 1 1.74 -29.90 -19.33
C MET A 1 1.95 -29.19 -17.99
N ALA A 2 3.09 -28.54 -17.79
CA ALA A 2 3.46 -27.89 -16.53
C ALA A 2 3.32 -26.37 -16.70
N ASP A 3 2.18 -25.82 -16.26
CA ASP A 3 1.94 -24.38 -16.24
C ASP A 3 2.83 -23.76 -15.16
N ASN A 4 3.90 -23.10 -15.59
CA ASN A 4 4.87 -22.45 -14.72
C ASN A 4 4.22 -21.18 -14.12
N LYS A 5 3.56 -21.32 -12.96
CA LYS A 5 2.98 -20.21 -12.14
C LYS A 5 4.05 -19.32 -11.47
N SER A 6 5.15 -19.04 -12.15
CA SER A 6 6.31 -18.35 -11.55
C SER A 6 6.36 -16.85 -11.84
N ASN A 7 5.36 -16.30 -12.55
CA ASN A 7 5.19 -14.86 -12.75
C ASN A 7 4.22 -14.25 -11.73
N VAL A 8 4.34 -14.60 -10.45
CA VAL A 8 3.84 -13.73 -9.37
C VAL A 8 4.83 -12.57 -9.28
N GLY A 9 4.74 -11.70 -10.30
CA GLY A 9 5.73 -10.70 -10.63
C GLY A 9 5.93 -9.74 -9.46
N GLN A 10 7.16 -9.27 -9.30
CA GLN A 10 7.50 -8.22 -8.34
C GLN A 10 6.61 -6.96 -8.45
N GLN A 11 5.84 -6.82 -9.54
CA GLN A 11 4.82 -5.79 -9.77
C GLN A 11 3.70 -5.74 -8.72
N ASP A 12 3.19 -6.87 -8.22
CA ASP A 12 2.14 -6.85 -7.18
C ASP A 12 2.66 -6.22 -5.89
N ARG A 13 3.94 -6.43 -5.55
CA ARG A 13 4.55 -5.80 -4.36
C ARG A 13 4.72 -4.29 -4.49
N ILE A 14 4.66 -3.75 -5.70
CA ILE A 14 4.88 -2.32 -5.98
C ILE A 14 3.57 -1.53 -5.86
N ARG A 15 2.41 -2.19 -6.04
CA ARG A 15 1.11 -1.53 -6.01
C ARG A 15 0.30 -1.87 -4.76
N VAL A 16 -0.52 -0.93 -4.34
CA VAL A 16 -1.47 -1.04 -3.21
C VAL A 16 -2.84 -0.61 -3.71
N ASP A 17 -3.87 -1.34 -3.30
CA ASP A 17 -5.26 -1.02 -3.59
C ASP A 17 -5.95 -0.49 -2.33
N ALA A 18 -6.65 0.64 -2.46
CA ALA A 18 -7.43 1.23 -1.39
C ALA A 18 -8.68 0.39 -1.05
N ASN A 19 -9.10 -0.49 -1.97
CA ASN A 19 -10.25 -1.38 -1.79
C ASN A 19 -9.87 -2.75 -1.22
N ASP A 20 -8.58 -3.10 -1.20
CA ASP A 20 -8.12 -4.33 -0.55
C ASP A 20 -7.85 -4.07 0.94
N PRO A 21 -8.68 -4.59 1.85
CA PRO A 21 -8.48 -4.38 3.28
C PRO A 21 -7.14 -4.94 3.77
N SER A 22 -6.57 -5.96 3.11
CA SER A 22 -5.31 -6.57 3.50
C SER A 22 -4.13 -5.63 3.30
N GLU A 23 -4.09 -4.90 2.18
CA GLU A 23 -3.05 -3.89 1.88
C GLU A 23 -3.19 -2.66 2.77
N VAL A 24 -4.44 -2.21 3.00
CA VAL A 24 -4.71 -1.09 3.92
C VAL A 24 -4.27 -1.45 5.34
N GLU A 25 -4.62 -2.65 5.82
CA GLU A 25 -4.22 -3.13 7.14
C GLU A 25 -2.70 -3.28 7.24
N TYR A 26 -2.05 -3.79 6.20
CA TYR A 26 -0.60 -3.94 6.19
C TYR A 26 0.12 -2.58 6.30
N LEU A 27 -0.35 -1.55 5.58
CA LEU A 27 0.16 -0.19 5.72
C LEU A 27 -0.17 0.41 7.10
N HIS A 28 -1.39 0.20 7.60
CA HIS A 28 -1.78 0.68 8.93
C HIS A 28 -0.92 0.05 10.05
N ARG A 29 -0.52 -1.23 9.93
CA ARG A 29 0.41 -1.86 10.88
C ARG A 29 1.78 -1.18 10.90
N GLN A 30 2.25 -0.67 9.75
CA GLN A 30 3.50 0.10 9.67
C GLN A 30 3.34 1.53 10.20
N PHE A 31 2.17 2.11 10.03
CA PHE A 31 1.81 3.46 10.46
C PHE A 31 0.69 3.43 11.49
N ALA A 32 0.89 2.74 12.61
CA ALA A 32 -0.17 2.47 13.62
C ALA A 32 -0.75 3.72 14.30
N HIS A 33 -0.12 4.87 14.12
CA HIS A 33 -0.60 6.18 14.58
C HIS A 33 -1.59 6.84 13.62
N LEU A 34 -1.65 6.38 12.36
CA LEU A 34 -2.58 6.88 11.35
C LEU A 34 -3.85 6.02 11.36
N LYS A 35 -4.98 6.61 10.99
CA LYS A 35 -6.24 5.88 10.82
C LYS A 35 -6.25 5.14 9.48
N HIS A 36 -7.01 4.04 9.39
CA HIS A 36 -7.26 3.33 8.13
C HIS A 36 -7.79 4.29 7.03
N GLU A 37 -8.64 5.24 7.41
CA GLU A 37 -9.15 6.27 6.50
C GLU A 37 -8.03 7.13 5.88
N GLN A 38 -7.01 7.49 6.65
CA GLN A 38 -5.86 8.26 6.18
C GLN A 38 -4.99 7.45 5.22
N VAL A 39 -4.84 6.15 5.48
CA VAL A 39 -4.14 5.23 4.57
C VAL A 39 -4.90 5.10 3.25
N VAL A 40 -6.22 4.91 3.30
CA VAL A 40 -7.08 4.85 2.11
C VAL A 40 -7.03 6.16 1.32
N GLU A 41 -7.09 7.30 2.00
CA GLU A 41 -6.98 8.61 1.36
C GLU A 41 -5.61 8.80 0.72
N ALA A 42 -4.53 8.38 1.37
CA ALA A 42 -3.18 8.43 0.82
C ALA A 42 -3.05 7.60 -0.47
N ILE A 43 -3.62 6.40 -0.50
CA ILE A 43 -3.64 5.54 -1.70
C ILE A 43 -4.46 6.21 -2.82
N LYS A 44 -5.63 6.77 -2.51
CA LYS A 44 -6.47 7.48 -3.49
C LYS A 44 -5.81 8.76 -4.02
N SER A 45 -5.09 9.49 -3.17
CA SER A 45 -4.46 10.77 -3.51
C SER A 45 -3.14 10.62 -4.26
N LYS A 46 -2.28 9.67 -3.86
CA LYS A 46 -0.96 9.44 -4.45
C LYS A 46 -0.98 8.41 -5.58
N GLY A 47 -2.07 7.66 -5.70
CA GLY A 47 -2.22 6.58 -6.64
C GLY A 47 -1.75 5.25 -6.06
N PRO A 48 -1.84 4.17 -6.85
CA PRO A 48 -1.64 2.82 -6.36
C PRO A 48 -0.17 2.48 -6.10
N LEU A 49 0.79 3.38 -6.34
CA LEU A 49 2.21 3.08 -6.13
C LEU A 49 2.55 3.13 -4.63
N ARG A 50 2.95 1.97 -4.08
CA ARG A 50 3.27 1.81 -2.67
C ARG A 50 4.34 2.78 -2.19
N ALA A 51 5.38 3.02 -3.01
CA ALA A 51 6.46 3.93 -2.66
C ALA A 51 5.97 5.36 -2.43
N ASP A 52 5.05 5.85 -3.28
CA ASP A 52 4.50 7.20 -3.16
C ASP A 52 3.57 7.32 -1.96
N VAL A 53 2.77 6.28 -1.69
CA VAL A 53 1.89 6.20 -0.51
C VAL A 53 2.72 6.20 0.77
N VAL A 54 3.71 5.31 0.89
CA VAL A 54 4.60 5.22 2.06
C VAL A 54 5.31 6.55 2.29
N LYS A 55 5.90 7.14 1.24
CA LYS A 55 6.58 8.44 1.33
C LYS A 55 5.64 9.53 1.86
N TYR A 56 4.38 9.54 1.44
CA TYR A 56 3.39 10.48 1.95
C TYR A 56 3.04 10.22 3.42
N LEU A 57 2.79 8.96 3.80
CA LEU A 57 2.50 8.58 5.19
C LEU A 57 3.67 8.93 6.13
N GLU A 58 4.92 8.74 5.69
CA GLU A 58 6.11 9.17 6.43
C GLU A 58 6.18 10.69 6.65
N THR A 59 5.72 11.50 5.68
CA THR A 59 5.66 12.96 5.87
C THR A 59 4.59 13.38 6.89
N LEU A 60 3.53 12.59 7.05
CA LEU A 60 2.52 12.82 8.09
C LEU A 60 3.04 12.45 9.48
N ASN A 61 3.93 11.46 9.59
CA ASN A 61 4.55 11.05 10.85
C ASN A 61 5.57 12.06 11.42
N LYS A 62 6.21 12.88 10.56
CA LYS A 62 7.26 13.83 10.98
C LYS A 62 6.75 15.19 11.48
N ARG A 63 5.47 15.31 11.83
CA ARG A 63 4.87 16.56 12.33
C ARG A 63 4.80 16.61 13.85
#